data_AF-A0AA36GVK6-F1
#
_entry.id   AF-A0AA36GVK6-F1
#
_cell.length_a   1.000
_cell.length_b   1.000
_cell.length_c   1.000
_cell.angle_alpha   90.00
_cell.angle_beta   90.00
_cell.angle_gamma   90.00
#
_symmetry.space_group_name_H-M   'P 1'
#
loop_
_entity.id
_entity.type
_entity.pdbx_description
1 polymer ?
#
loop_
_entity_poly.entity_id
_entity_poly.type
_entity_poly.pdbx_seq_one_letter_code
_entity_poly.pdbx_strand_id
1 'polypeptide(L)'
;MFDVNTVLHTYGLFGVFIEITCIELANCYYQRDAIANPCPIVTSCYRRSKAIRRAAYVFITQMLAAYLSFFLARSFWKLGIHPVHSQLLAAQHCSADLTIAVTTGCLVEGGATFIGKVFDKYTSAYLEDTWMSSVASCVFSGFLCAIGINYTGMYANPLVAWACTFNCEGLTHVGHLLVYWLSPLIGWFTAEAMLGDDEEEEVEKKKQ
;
A
#
# COMPACT_ATOMS: atom_id res chain seq x y z
N MET A 1 11.55 -2.30 1.47
CA MET A 1 11.00 -1.10 2.15
C MET A 1 12.13 -0.34 2.86
N PHE A 2 12.30 0.97 2.62
CA PHE A 2 13.60 1.67 2.79
C PHE A 2 14.27 1.53 4.17
N ASP A 3 13.52 1.58 5.26
CA ASP A 3 14.05 1.36 6.62
C ASP A 3 13.27 0.32 7.44
N VAL A 4 12.15 -0.20 6.93
CA VAL A 4 11.32 -1.14 7.68
C VAL A 4 12.03 -2.47 7.94
N ASN A 5 12.91 -2.91 7.05
CA ASN A 5 13.75 -4.08 7.34
C ASN A 5 14.67 -3.81 8.55
N THR A 6 15.19 -2.60 8.70
CA THR A 6 15.97 -2.19 9.89
C THR A 6 15.11 -2.24 11.15
N VAL A 7 13.88 -1.73 11.08
CA VAL A 7 12.93 -1.74 12.21
C VAL A 7 12.52 -3.17 12.56
N LEU A 8 12.23 -4.02 11.57
CA LEU A 8 11.92 -5.42 11.76
C LEU A 8 13.07 -6.16 12.45
N HIS A 9 14.32 -5.94 12.02
CA HIS A 9 15.48 -6.57 12.64
C HIS A 9 15.75 -6.08 14.07
N THR A 10 15.46 -4.81 14.39
CA THR A 10 15.80 -4.20 15.68
C THR A 10 14.68 -4.35 16.72
N TYR A 11 13.44 -4.17 16.30
CA TYR A 11 12.25 -4.07 17.15
C TYR A 11 11.20 -5.15 16.87
N GLY A 12 11.44 -6.02 15.89
CA GLY A 12 10.54 -7.11 15.53
C GLY A 12 9.21 -6.63 14.93
N LEU A 13 8.23 -7.54 14.91
CA LEU A 13 6.91 -7.30 14.34
C LEU A 13 6.16 -6.16 15.03
N PHE A 14 6.40 -5.98 16.33
CA PHE A 14 5.78 -4.89 17.09
C PHE A 14 6.30 -3.52 16.67
N GLY A 15 7.60 -3.41 16.36
CA GLY A 15 8.18 -2.19 15.80
C GLY A 15 7.57 -1.84 14.44
N VAL A 16 7.43 -2.83 13.56
CA VAL A 16 6.77 -2.65 12.25
C VAL A 16 5.32 -2.21 12.44
N PHE A 17 4.57 -2.85 13.33
CA PHE A 17 3.19 -2.46 13.64
C PHE A 17 3.10 -0.97 14.01
N ILE A 18 3.93 -0.51 14.96
CA ILE A 18 3.94 0.90 15.39
C ILE A 18 4.36 1.82 14.23
N GLU A 19 5.44 1.49 13.53
CA GLU A 19 5.97 2.29 12.43
C GLU A 19 4.91 2.52 11.34
N ILE A 20 4.30 1.44 10.86
CA ILE A 20 3.29 1.50 9.78
C ILE A 20 2.05 2.25 10.25
N THR A 21 1.55 1.97 11.46
CA THR A 21 0.40 2.72 11.99
C THR A 21 0.69 4.21 12.11
N CYS A 22 1.88 4.60 12.57
CA CYS A 22 2.27 6.01 12.64
C CYS A 22 2.41 6.67 11.26
N ILE A 23 2.97 5.97 10.27
CA ILE A 23 3.08 6.46 8.90
C ILE A 23 1.69 6.66 8.29
N GLU A 24 0.79 5.69 8.43
CA GLU A 24 -0.58 5.77 7.93
C GLU A 24 -1.37 6.91 8.59
N LEU A 25 -1.24 7.07 9.92
CA LEU A 25 -1.84 8.20 10.64
C LEU A 25 -1.30 9.55 10.14
N ALA A 26 0.01 9.65 9.92
CA ALA A 26 0.63 10.86 9.38
C ALA A 26 0.11 11.16 7.96
N ASN A 27 -0.05 10.13 7.12
CA ASN A 27 -0.63 10.28 5.77
C ASN A 27 -2.07 10.79 5.87
N CYS A 28 -2.91 10.21 6.72
CA CYS A 28 -4.29 10.67 6.93
C CYS A 28 -4.35 12.11 7.46
N TYR A 29 -3.41 12.53 8.30
CA TYR A 29 -3.41 13.87 8.89
C TYR A 29 -2.84 14.95 7.97
N TYR A 30 -1.68 14.71 7.35
CA TYR A 30 -0.96 15.69 6.54
C TYR A 30 -1.36 15.69 5.06
N GLN A 31 -1.83 14.56 4.53
CA GLN A 31 -2.13 14.37 3.11
C GLN A 31 -3.60 14.07 2.89
N ARG A 32 -4.49 14.83 3.55
CA ARG A 32 -5.94 14.73 3.35
C ARG A 32 -6.28 14.85 1.86
N ASP A 33 -7.11 13.93 1.37
CA ASP A 33 -7.54 13.79 -0.03
C ASP A 33 -6.46 13.38 -1.05
N ALA A 34 -5.26 13.01 -0.60
CA ALA A 34 -4.24 12.44 -1.47
C ALA A 34 -4.54 10.97 -1.76
N ILE A 35 -4.46 10.58 -3.03
CA ILE A 35 -4.49 9.18 -3.44
C ILE A 35 -3.05 8.80 -3.75
N ALA A 36 -2.49 7.86 -3.00
CA ALA A 36 -1.13 7.33 -3.18
C ALA A 36 -1.11 5.84 -3.52
N ASN A 37 -2.24 5.29 -3.95
CA ASN A 37 -2.42 3.89 -4.35
C ASN A 37 -3.10 3.84 -5.73
N PRO A 38 -2.58 3.07 -6.71
CA PRO A 38 -3.17 2.97 -8.03
C PRO A 38 -4.47 2.16 -8.05
N CYS A 39 -4.73 1.32 -7.04
CA CYS A 39 -5.94 0.49 -6.97
C CYS A 39 -7.25 1.30 -7.11
N PRO A 40 -7.51 2.32 -6.26
CA PRO A 40 -8.70 3.16 -6.41
C PRO A 40 -8.74 3.98 -7.71
N ILE A 41 -7.59 4.26 -8.34
CA ILE A 41 -7.54 4.99 -9.62
C ILE A 41 -8.06 4.10 -10.75
N VAL A 42 -7.60 2.85 -10.80
CA VAL A 42 -8.00 1.91 -11.86
C VAL A 42 -9.49 1.59 -11.78
N THR A 43 -10.02 1.37 -10.58
CA THR A 43 -11.44 1.03 -10.41
C THR A 43 -12.37 2.23 -10.61
N SER A 44 -11.98 3.44 -10.18
CA SER A 44 -12.77 4.66 -10.43
C SER A 44 -12.80 5.07 -11.90
N CYS A 45 -11.74 4.79 -12.68
CA CYS A 45 -11.72 5.01 -14.14
C CYS A 45 -12.78 4.20 -14.87
N TYR A 46 -12.98 2.95 -14.45
CA TYR A 46 -13.95 2.05 -15.07
C TYR A 46 -15.38 2.62 -14.98
N ARG A 47 -15.72 3.32 -13.89
CA ARG A 47 -17.08 3.84 -13.66
C ARG A 47 -17.40 5.17 -14.38
N ARG A 48 -16.41 5.97 -14.84
CA ARG A 48 -16.69 7.30 -15.45
C ARG A 48 -15.69 7.72 -16.55
N SER A 49 -16.18 7.94 -17.78
CA SER A 49 -15.36 8.30 -18.97
C SER A 49 -14.52 9.59 -18.84
N LYS A 50 -15.02 10.66 -18.16
CA LYS A 50 -14.24 11.89 -17.92
C LYS A 50 -13.13 11.73 -16.86
N ALA A 51 -13.05 10.58 -16.17
CA ALA A 51 -12.07 10.31 -15.13
C ALA A 51 -10.72 9.82 -15.68
N ILE A 52 -10.68 9.24 -16.88
CA ILE A 52 -9.48 8.57 -17.42
C ILE A 52 -8.30 9.54 -17.57
N ARG A 53 -8.55 10.75 -18.09
CA ARG A 53 -7.47 11.75 -18.25
C ARG A 53 -6.89 12.19 -16.91
N ARG A 54 -7.74 12.43 -15.91
CA ARG A 54 -7.30 12.80 -14.55
C ARG A 54 -6.50 11.66 -13.92
N ALA A 55 -7.01 10.45 -14.03
CA ALA A 55 -6.35 9.25 -13.53
C ALA A 55 -4.98 9.00 -14.17
N ALA A 56 -4.85 9.20 -15.49
CA ALA A 56 -3.57 9.09 -16.17
C ALA A 56 -2.54 10.07 -15.62
N TYR A 57 -2.91 11.35 -15.43
CA TYR A 57 -2.01 12.33 -14.83
C TYR A 57 -1.63 11.97 -13.39
N VAL A 58 -2.59 11.57 -12.54
CA VAL A 58 -2.32 11.18 -11.16
C VAL A 58 -1.39 9.96 -11.11
N PHE A 59 -1.65 8.94 -11.93
CA PHE A 59 -0.82 7.74 -12.00
C PHE A 59 0.61 8.04 -12.46
N ILE A 60 0.78 8.88 -13.48
CA ILE A 60 2.13 9.30 -13.93
C ILE A 60 2.86 10.06 -12.82
N THR A 61 2.18 10.99 -12.14
CA THR A 61 2.77 11.72 -11.00
C THR A 61 3.19 10.78 -9.88
N GLN A 62 2.35 9.80 -9.56
CA GLN A 62 2.65 8.77 -8.57
C GLN A 62 3.88 7.92 -8.95
N MET A 63 3.97 7.47 -10.20
CA MET A 63 5.13 6.72 -10.70
C MET A 63 6.42 7.54 -10.64
N LEU A 64 6.34 8.83 -11.02
CA LEU A 64 7.48 9.75 -10.91
C LEU A 64 7.90 9.96 -9.45
N ALA A 65 6.95 10.16 -8.54
CA ALA A 65 7.24 10.30 -7.12
C ALA A 65 7.86 9.03 -6.54
N ALA A 66 7.32 7.85 -6.89
CA ALA A 66 7.85 6.55 -6.52
C ALA A 66 9.31 6.39 -6.99
N TYR A 67 9.61 6.71 -8.25
CA TYR A 67 10.97 6.67 -8.78
C TYR A 67 11.92 7.66 -8.07
N LEU A 68 11.47 8.90 -7.84
CA LEU A 68 12.27 9.93 -7.19
C LEU A 68 12.50 9.65 -5.69
N SER A 69 11.60 8.91 -5.05
CA SER A 69 11.70 8.54 -3.62
C SER A 69 13.00 7.80 -3.31
N PHE A 70 13.49 6.95 -4.21
CA PHE A 70 14.76 6.25 -4.07
C PHE A 70 15.96 7.20 -3.97
N PHE A 71 15.98 8.25 -4.81
CA PHE A 71 17.06 9.24 -4.81
C PHE A 71 17.02 10.11 -3.56
N LEU A 72 15.81 10.45 -3.09
CA LEU A 72 15.61 11.17 -1.83
C LEU A 72 16.08 10.32 -0.64
N ALA A 73 15.71 9.04 -0.59
CA ALA A 73 16.16 8.09 0.44
C ALA A 73 17.69 7.98 0.46
N ARG A 74 18.33 7.78 -0.70
CA ARG A 74 19.81 7.76 -0.79
C ARG A 74 20.46 9.07 -0.37
N SER A 75 19.85 10.21 -0.68
CA SER A 75 20.35 11.52 -0.25
C SER A 75 20.25 11.68 1.27
N PHE A 76 19.17 11.19 1.86
CA PHE A 76 19.00 11.13 3.32
C PHE A 76 20.03 10.20 3.98
N TRP A 77 20.26 9.00 3.43
CA TRP A 77 21.25 8.05 3.95
C TRP A 77 22.67 8.61 3.96
N LYS A 78 23.03 9.47 2.99
CA LYS A 78 24.33 10.16 2.96
C LYS A 78 24.57 11.08 4.17
N LEU A 79 23.54 11.49 4.89
CA LEU A 79 23.69 12.28 6.12
C LEU A 79 24.32 11.45 7.25
N GLY A 80 24.36 10.11 7.13
CA GLY A 80 25.08 9.25 8.08
C GLY A 80 24.49 9.20 9.48
N ILE A 81 23.19 9.51 9.63
CA ILE A 81 22.50 9.58 10.93
C ILE A 81 22.53 8.24 11.67
N HIS A 82 22.48 7.11 10.95
CA HIS A 82 22.54 5.76 11.51
C HIS A 82 23.59 4.89 10.80
N PRO A 83 24.30 3.98 11.50
CA PRO A 83 25.30 3.11 10.87
C PRO A 83 24.77 2.28 9.70
N VAL A 84 23.49 1.86 9.76
CA VAL A 84 22.84 1.09 8.69
C VAL A 84 22.80 1.84 7.35
N HIS A 85 22.77 3.18 7.37
CA HIS A 85 22.72 3.98 6.15
C HIS A 85 23.96 3.77 5.27
N SER A 86 25.12 3.53 5.88
CA SER A 86 26.35 3.21 5.15
C SER A 86 26.24 1.86 4.42
N GLN A 87 25.58 0.88 5.04
CA GLN A 87 25.35 -0.45 4.47
C GLN A 87 24.34 -0.36 3.31
N LEU A 88 23.23 0.36 3.50
CA LEU A 88 22.21 0.58 2.47
C LEU A 88 22.77 1.36 1.26
N LEU A 89 23.66 2.32 1.51
CA LEU A 89 24.29 3.11 0.44
C LEU A 89 25.29 2.27 -0.38
N ALA A 90 25.99 1.35 0.29
CA ALA A 90 26.98 0.43 -0.29
C ALA A 90 26.36 -0.80 -0.97
N ALA A 91 25.10 -1.13 -0.67
CA ALA A 91 24.39 -2.24 -1.31
C ALA A 91 24.29 -2.02 -2.82
N GLN A 92 24.87 -2.94 -3.59
CA GLN A 92 24.85 -2.93 -5.07
C GLN A 92 23.69 -3.74 -5.64
N HIS A 93 23.15 -4.68 -4.86
CA HIS A 93 22.06 -5.56 -5.24
C HIS A 93 20.97 -5.49 -4.17
N CYS A 94 19.72 -5.62 -4.58
CA CYS A 94 18.57 -5.75 -3.69
C CYS A 94 17.90 -7.10 -3.93
N SER A 95 17.28 -7.66 -2.89
CA SER A 95 16.49 -8.89 -2.97
C SER A 95 15.01 -8.54 -2.85
N ALA A 96 14.16 -9.25 -3.59
CA ALA A 96 12.72 -9.13 -3.46
C ALA A 96 12.27 -9.67 -2.08
N ASP A 97 11.28 -9.01 -1.47
CA ASP A 97 10.77 -9.40 -0.15
C ASP A 97 9.82 -10.61 -0.18
N LEU A 98 9.55 -11.17 -1.37
CA LEU A 98 8.73 -12.36 -1.53
C LEU A 98 9.51 -13.61 -1.12
N THR A 99 9.12 -14.23 0.00
CA THR A 99 9.74 -15.44 0.54
C THR A 99 8.93 -16.72 0.27
N ILE A 100 7.68 -16.57 -0.18
CA ILE A 100 6.73 -17.66 -0.45
C ILE A 100 6.47 -17.85 -1.94
N ALA A 101 5.80 -18.94 -2.29
CA ALA A 101 5.40 -19.22 -3.66
C ALA A 101 4.54 -18.07 -4.24
N VAL A 102 4.75 -17.76 -5.53
CA VAL A 102 4.06 -16.67 -6.25
C VAL A 102 2.54 -16.74 -6.07
N THR A 103 1.95 -17.92 -6.19
CA THR A 103 0.50 -18.11 -6.02
C THR A 103 0.03 -17.76 -4.61
N THR A 104 0.76 -18.20 -3.59
CA THR A 104 0.48 -17.86 -2.19
C THR A 104 0.71 -16.38 -1.91
N GLY A 105 1.76 -15.78 -2.50
CA GLY A 105 2.02 -14.34 -2.44
C GLY A 105 0.88 -13.51 -3.02
N CYS A 106 0.33 -13.93 -4.17
CA CYS A 106 -0.86 -13.32 -4.73
C CYS A 106 -2.04 -13.37 -3.73
N LEU A 107 -2.32 -14.52 -3.14
CA LEU A 107 -3.42 -14.66 -2.17
C LEU A 107 -3.23 -13.75 -0.94
N VAL A 108 -1.99 -13.63 -0.44
CA VAL A 108 -1.65 -12.80 0.71
C VAL A 108 -1.84 -11.32 0.39
N GLU A 109 -1.22 -10.81 -0.68
CA GLU A 109 -1.31 -9.39 -1.06
C GLU A 109 -2.74 -9.00 -1.47
N GLY A 110 -3.37 -9.78 -2.35
CA GLY A 110 -4.74 -9.52 -2.80
C GLY A 110 -5.77 -9.65 -1.68
N GLY A 111 -5.62 -10.67 -0.83
CA GLY A 111 -6.47 -10.88 0.35
C GLY A 111 -6.32 -9.75 1.37
N ALA A 112 -5.09 -9.32 1.67
CA ALA A 112 -4.86 -8.19 2.57
C ALA A 112 -5.45 -6.88 2.02
N THR A 113 -5.29 -6.60 0.72
CA THR A 113 -5.93 -5.44 0.09
C THR A 113 -7.46 -5.50 0.17
N PHE A 114 -8.06 -6.67 -0.10
CA PHE A 114 -9.51 -6.88 0.01
C PHE A 114 -10.00 -6.65 1.45
N ILE A 115 -9.40 -7.33 2.43
CA ILE A 115 -9.81 -7.25 3.84
C ILE A 115 -9.60 -5.84 4.38
N GLY A 116 -8.47 -5.19 4.05
CA GLY A 116 -8.19 -3.81 4.42
C GLY A 116 -9.27 -2.85 3.91
N LYS A 117 -9.70 -3.02 2.65
CA LYS A 117 -10.76 -2.19 2.06
C LYS A 117 -12.13 -2.43 2.70
N VAL A 118 -12.48 -3.69 2.95
CA VAL A 118 -13.74 -4.05 3.64
C VAL A 118 -13.75 -3.47 5.06
N PHE A 119 -12.66 -3.61 5.79
CA PHE A 119 -12.53 -3.08 7.14
C PHE A 119 -12.67 -1.56 7.16
N ASP A 120 -11.99 -0.86 6.25
CA ASP A 120 -12.07 0.60 6.13
C ASP A 120 -13.49 1.10 5.88
N LYS A 121 -14.23 0.45 4.96
CA LYS A 121 -15.63 0.79 4.69
C LYS A 121 -16.53 0.50 5.89
N TYR A 122 -16.39 -0.68 6.50
CA TYR A 122 -17.21 -1.07 7.64
C TYR A 122 -17.00 -0.13 8.84
N THR A 123 -15.74 0.21 9.11
CA THR A 123 -15.35 1.12 10.20
C THR A 123 -15.89 2.52 9.97
N SER A 124 -15.82 3.02 8.73
CA SER A 124 -16.36 4.33 8.35
C SER A 124 -17.89 4.40 8.38
N ALA A 125 -18.58 3.26 8.23
CA ALA A 125 -20.03 3.18 8.37
C ALA A 125 -20.46 3.08 9.85
N TYR A 126 -19.68 2.40 10.68
CA TYR A 126 -20.02 2.15 12.09
C TYR A 126 -19.60 3.29 13.03
N LEU A 127 -18.48 3.95 12.76
CA LEU A 127 -17.96 5.05 13.56
C LEU A 127 -18.35 6.39 12.92
N GLU A 128 -19.20 7.16 13.59
CA GLU A 128 -19.61 8.50 13.13
C GLU A 128 -18.43 9.50 13.13
N ASP A 129 -17.47 9.33 14.05
CA ASP A 129 -16.28 10.17 14.09
C ASP A 129 -15.25 9.72 13.04
N THR A 130 -15.10 10.53 12.00
CA THR A 130 -14.11 10.36 10.92
C THR A 130 -12.68 10.18 11.42
N TRP A 131 -12.30 10.83 12.54
CA TRP A 131 -10.98 10.68 13.13
C TRP A 131 -10.80 9.30 13.75
N MET A 132 -11.77 8.84 14.55
CA MET A 132 -11.73 7.50 15.14
C MET A 132 -11.76 6.41 14.08
N SER A 133 -12.55 6.58 13.01
CA SER A 133 -12.55 5.66 11.87
C SER A 133 -11.17 5.57 11.22
N SER A 134 -10.54 6.72 10.95
CA SER A 134 -9.20 6.77 10.36
C SER A 134 -8.17 6.08 11.25
N VAL A 135 -8.20 6.35 12.56
CA VAL A 135 -7.28 5.71 13.53
C VAL A 135 -7.45 4.19 13.53
N ALA A 136 -8.69 3.70 13.55
CA ALA A 136 -8.96 2.26 13.52
C ALA A 136 -8.47 1.62 12.21
N SER A 137 -8.70 2.24 11.05
CA SER A 137 -8.18 1.78 9.75
C SER A 137 -6.65 1.76 9.72
N CYS A 138 -5.96 2.78 10.23
CA CYS A 138 -4.50 2.84 10.29
C CYS A 138 -3.89 1.78 11.22
N VAL A 139 -4.51 1.53 12.38
CA VAL A 139 -4.12 0.45 13.31
C VAL A 139 -4.28 -0.90 12.63
N PHE A 140 -5.41 -1.12 11.94
CA PHE A 140 -5.65 -2.37 11.24
C PHE A 140 -4.68 -2.59 10.07
N SER A 141 -4.37 -1.54 9.30
CA SER A 141 -3.35 -1.59 8.24
C SER A 141 -1.97 -1.97 8.78
N GLY A 142 -1.55 -1.34 9.89
CA GLY A 142 -0.30 -1.69 10.58
C GLY A 142 -0.29 -3.14 11.07
N PHE A 143 -1.42 -3.63 11.58
CA PHE A 143 -1.57 -5.03 11.99
C PHE A 143 -1.43 -6.00 10.81
N LEU A 144 -2.13 -5.74 9.69
CA LEU A 144 -2.01 -6.53 8.46
C LEU A 144 -0.57 -6.54 7.93
N CYS A 145 0.09 -5.38 7.94
CA CYS A 145 1.49 -5.26 7.55
C CYS A 145 2.38 -6.14 8.44
N ALA A 146 2.27 -6.02 9.76
CA ALA A 146 3.08 -6.77 10.71
C ALA A 146 2.93 -8.30 10.56
N ILE A 147 1.72 -8.82 10.30
CA ILE A 147 1.54 -10.27 10.09
C ILE A 147 2.08 -10.75 8.73
N GLY A 148 2.05 -9.88 7.72
CA GLY A 148 2.36 -10.22 6.34
C GLY A 148 3.81 -9.99 5.92
N ILE A 149 4.54 -9.17 6.67
CA ILE A 149 5.83 -8.60 6.23
C ILE A 149 6.87 -9.67 5.89
N ASN A 150 6.95 -10.76 6.65
CA ASN A 150 7.92 -11.84 6.41
C ASN A 150 7.60 -12.70 5.18
N TYR A 151 6.39 -12.59 4.62
CA TYR A 151 5.95 -13.40 3.49
C TYR A 151 6.14 -12.69 2.15
N THR A 152 5.69 -11.44 2.07
CA THR A 152 5.66 -10.67 0.82
C THR A 152 6.25 -9.27 0.96
N GLY A 153 6.67 -8.86 2.16
CA GLY A 153 6.88 -7.44 2.52
C GLY A 153 5.58 -6.70 2.87
N MET A 154 4.41 -7.29 2.59
CA MET A 154 3.07 -6.75 2.81
C MET A 154 2.91 -5.30 2.38
N TYR A 155 3.01 -5.10 1.06
CA TYR A 155 2.95 -3.76 0.48
C TYR A 155 1.51 -3.28 0.30
N ALA A 156 0.60 -4.17 -0.13
CA ALA A 156 -0.81 -3.91 -0.45
C ALA A 156 -1.04 -2.67 -1.36
N ASN A 157 0.01 -2.20 -2.02
CA ASN A 157 0.07 -1.01 -2.85
C ASN A 157 1.10 -1.23 -3.96
N PRO A 158 0.65 -1.34 -5.23
CA PRO A 158 1.54 -1.63 -6.35
C PRO A 158 2.67 -0.60 -6.55
N LEU A 159 2.44 0.68 -6.23
CA LEU A 159 3.48 1.72 -6.38
C LEU A 159 4.61 1.54 -5.39
N VAL A 160 4.27 1.24 -4.13
CA VAL A 160 5.26 1.08 -3.07
C VAL A 160 6.07 -0.19 -3.33
N ALA A 161 5.40 -1.28 -3.69
CA ALA A 161 6.05 -2.53 -4.08
C ALA A 161 7.00 -2.33 -5.26
N TRP A 162 6.55 -1.59 -6.29
CA TRP A 162 7.37 -1.28 -7.45
C TRP A 162 8.60 -0.44 -7.08
N ALA A 163 8.42 0.63 -6.30
CA ALA A 163 9.52 1.48 -5.85
C ALA A 163 10.56 0.73 -5.02
N CYS A 164 10.11 -0.23 -4.20
CA CYS A 164 10.97 -0.93 -3.25
C CYS A 164 11.63 -2.19 -3.81
N THR A 165 10.98 -2.91 -4.72
CA THR A 165 11.38 -4.28 -5.07
C THR A 165 11.42 -4.57 -6.58
N PHE A 166 10.99 -3.63 -7.43
CA PHE A 166 11.06 -3.85 -8.87
C PHE A 166 12.52 -3.92 -9.32
N ASN A 167 12.85 -4.94 -10.12
CA ASN A 167 14.22 -5.24 -10.57
C ASN A 167 15.19 -5.72 -9.48
N CYS A 168 14.69 -6.06 -8.30
CA CYS A 168 15.47 -6.80 -7.31
C CYS A 168 15.57 -8.30 -7.67
N GLU A 169 16.59 -8.96 -7.15
CA GLU A 169 16.85 -10.38 -7.35
C GLU A 169 15.84 -11.25 -6.60
N GLY A 170 15.64 -12.49 -7.06
CA GLY A 170 14.78 -13.48 -6.38
C GLY A 170 13.32 -13.52 -6.86
N LEU A 171 12.87 -12.56 -7.68
CA LEU A 171 11.55 -12.60 -8.30
C LEU A 171 11.60 -12.14 -9.77
N THR A 172 10.96 -12.89 -10.66
CA THR A 172 10.85 -12.48 -12.07
C THR A 172 9.96 -11.24 -12.20
N HIS A 173 10.17 -10.42 -13.23
CA HIS A 173 9.32 -9.25 -13.48
C HIS A 173 7.84 -9.62 -13.61
N VAL A 174 7.55 -10.76 -14.26
CA VAL A 174 6.18 -11.29 -14.37
C VAL A 174 5.63 -11.68 -13.00
N GLY A 175 6.41 -12.38 -12.17
CA GLY A 175 6.01 -12.73 -10.81
C GLY A 175 5.70 -11.50 -9.96
N HIS A 176 6.52 -10.46 -10.09
CA HIS A 176 6.30 -9.18 -9.41
C HIS A 176 4.98 -8.51 -9.84
N LEU A 177 4.71 -8.45 -11.15
CA LEU A 177 3.45 -7.90 -11.66
C LEU A 177 2.23 -8.73 -11.23
N LEU A 178 2.34 -10.05 -11.15
CA LEU A 178 1.24 -10.89 -10.68
C LEU A 178 0.94 -10.65 -9.20
N VAL A 179 1.97 -10.70 -8.35
CA VAL A 179 1.83 -10.63 -6.89
C VAL A 179 1.46 -9.23 -6.42
N TYR A 180 2.17 -8.20 -6.89
CA TYR A 180 2.07 -6.86 -6.32
C TYR A 180 1.23 -5.88 -7.14
N TRP A 181 0.86 -6.22 -8.38
CA TRP A 181 -0.01 -5.37 -9.20
C TRP A 181 -1.37 -6.02 -9.42
N LEU A 182 -1.40 -7.16 -10.11
CA LEU A 182 -2.66 -7.80 -10.49
C LEU A 182 -3.47 -8.24 -9.26
N SER A 183 -2.81 -8.86 -8.27
CA SER A 183 -3.53 -9.37 -7.11
C SER A 183 -4.17 -8.27 -6.23
N PRO A 184 -3.46 -7.20 -5.83
CA PRO A 184 -4.07 -6.07 -5.10
C PRO A 184 -5.18 -5.38 -5.90
N LEU A 185 -5.02 -5.26 -7.22
CA LEU A 185 -6.06 -4.68 -8.08
C LEU A 185 -7.34 -5.52 -8.07
N ILE A 186 -7.21 -6.85 -8.19
CA ILE A 186 -8.35 -7.76 -8.10
C ILE A 186 -8.97 -7.68 -6.71
N GLY A 187 -8.18 -7.75 -5.64
CA GLY A 187 -8.67 -7.67 -4.26
C GLY A 187 -9.45 -6.38 -3.99
N TRP A 188 -8.92 -5.24 -4.42
CA TRP A 188 -9.59 -3.95 -4.30
C TRP A 188 -10.90 -3.91 -5.10
N PHE A 189 -10.86 -4.35 -6.37
CA PHE A 189 -12.04 -4.37 -7.24
C PHE A 189 -13.13 -5.28 -6.68
N THR A 190 -12.79 -6.47 -6.20
CA THR A 190 -13.74 -7.40 -5.59
C THR A 190 -14.35 -6.82 -4.32
N ALA A 191 -13.57 -6.14 -3.48
CA ALA A 191 -14.12 -5.44 -2.30
C ALA A 191 -15.11 -4.35 -2.73
N GLU A 192 -14.76 -3.52 -3.71
CA GLU A 192 -15.67 -2.47 -4.22
C GLU A 192 -16.90 -3.03 -4.91
N ALA A 193 -16.82 -4.19 -5.57
CA ALA A 193 -17.98 -4.84 -6.17
C ALA A 193 -18.91 -5.41 -5.10
N MET A 194 -18.38 -6.06 -4.06
CA MET A 194 -19.17 -6.61 -2.96
C MET A 194 -19.82 -5.54 -2.08
N LEU A 195 -19.17 -4.38 -1.97
CA LEU A 195 -19.65 -3.26 -1.16
C LEU A 195 -20.40 -2.21 -2.01
N GLY A 196 -20.27 -2.25 -3.33
CA GLY A 196 -20.79 -1.23 -4.25
C GLY A 196 -22.31 -1.17 -4.33
N ASP A 197 -22.99 -2.24 -3.94
CA ASP A 197 -24.45 -2.32 -3.91
C ASP A 197 -25.06 -1.41 -2.83
N ASP A 198 -24.31 -1.02 -1.79
CA ASP A 198 -24.83 -0.18 -0.69
C ASP A 198 -24.95 1.32 -1.08
N GLU A 199 -24.09 1.83 -1.99
CA GLU A 199 -24.08 3.26 -2.34
C GLU A 199 -25.22 3.64 -3.29
N GLU A 200 -25.67 2.72 -4.16
CA GLU A 200 -26.82 2.95 -5.03
C GLU A 200 -28.12 2.99 -4.23
N GLU A 201 -28.28 2.11 -3.23
CA GLU A 201 -29.44 2.13 -2.32
C GLU A 201 -29.52 3.39 -1.44
N GLU A 202 -28.40 3.91 -0.94
CA GLU A 202 -28.41 5.14 -0.13
C GLU A 202 -28.71 6.41 -0.95
N VAL A 203 -28.24 6.47 -2.19
CA VAL A 203 -28.53 7.59 -3.09
C VAL A 203 -29.98 7.56 -3.57
N GLU A 204 -30.58 6.39 -3.72
CA GLU A 204 -32.03 6.25 -3.99
C GLU A 204 -32.87 6.64 -2.77
N LYS A 205 -32.48 6.22 -1.56
CA LYS A 205 -33.17 6.59 -0.31
C LYS A 205 -33.09 8.09 0.01
N LYS A 206 -32.04 8.80 -0.42
CA LYS A 206 -31.92 10.26 -0.28
C LYS A 206 -32.70 11.06 -1.34
N LYS A 207 -33.28 10.41 -2.35
CA LYS A 207 -34.07 11.02 -3.42
C LYS A 207 -35.58 10.80 -3.29
N GLN A 208 -36.02 9.98 -2.34
CA GLN A 208 -37.43 9.83 -1.92
C GLN A 208 -37.71 10.69 -0.69
#